data_AF-A0A183D3S5-F1
#
_entry.id   AF-A0A183D3S5-F1
#
_cell.length_a   1.000
_cell.length_b   1.000
_cell.length_c   1.000
_cell.angle_alpha   90.00
_cell.angle_beta   90.00
_cell.angle_gamma   90.00
#
_symmetry.space_group_name_H-M   'P 1'
#
loop_
_entity.id
_entity.type
_entity.pdbx_description
1 polymer ?
#
loop_
_entity_poly.entity_id
_entity_poly.type
_entity_poly.pdbx_seq_one_letter_code
_entity_poly.pdbx_strand_id
1 'polypeptide(L)'
;LKHLVPGSTVVVMCLTWNIASKAQNHLSRIRKLIASERAENRADLICICFQELPPTNAHYHQEMVKLLTKAVGDTHLIYCWVRKWAQMMILFIREPLVAYASTPEWQFVSSTAIVKPVRTKGAIAVYFRLFQASIIFVACHMTR
;
A
#
# COMPACT_ATOMS: atom_id res chain seq x y z
N LEU A 1 11.67 -11.09 20.41
CA LEU A 1 11.75 -9.67 19.99
C LEU A 1 13.11 -9.29 19.41
N LYS A 2 14.24 -9.37 20.14
CA LYS A 2 15.56 -8.93 19.63
C LYS A 2 16.01 -9.57 18.30
N HIS A 3 15.63 -10.82 18.03
CA HIS A 3 15.92 -11.51 16.77
C HIS A 3 14.92 -11.22 15.64
N LEU A 4 13.71 -10.73 15.98
CA LEU A 4 12.64 -10.44 15.03
C LEU A 4 12.64 -8.97 14.60
N VAL A 5 13.02 -8.09 15.52
CA VAL A 5 13.12 -6.65 15.33
C VAL A 5 14.45 -6.21 15.95
N PRO A 6 15.56 -6.29 15.19
CA PRO A 6 16.86 -5.83 15.66
C PRO A 6 16.79 -4.36 16.06
N GLY A 7 17.31 -4.01 17.24
CA GLY A 7 17.23 -2.64 17.75
C GLY A 7 15.82 -2.16 18.13
N SER A 8 14.83 -3.07 18.24
CA SER A 8 13.44 -2.74 18.59
C SER A 8 12.80 -1.66 17.71
N THR A 9 13.28 -1.50 16.48
CA THR A 9 12.79 -0.51 15.51
C THR A 9 12.12 -1.21 14.35
N VAL A 10 10.88 -0.82 14.05
CA VAL A 10 10.18 -1.25 12.82
C VAL A 10 10.34 -0.15 11.79
N VAL A 11 10.95 -0.49 10.65
CA VAL A 11 11.15 0.48 9.55
C VAL A 11 9.94 0.45 8.63
N VAL A 12 9.43 1.63 8.27
CA VAL A 12 8.24 1.78 7.43
C VAL A 12 8.57 2.60 6.18
N MET A 13 8.25 2.06 5.01
CA MET A 13 8.31 2.78 3.74
C MET A 13 6.90 3.13 3.28
N CYS A 14 6.64 4.42 3.03
CA CYS A 14 5.38 4.91 2.47
C CYS A 14 5.64 5.54 1.10
N LEU A 15 5.04 4.98 0.06
CA LEU A 15 5.08 5.49 -1.30
C LEU A 15 3.68 5.92 -1.73
N THR A 16 3.56 7.11 -2.31
CA THR A 16 2.30 7.59 -2.88
C THR A 16 2.52 8.05 -4.32
N TRP A 17 1.59 7.69 -5.21
CA TRP A 17 1.67 8.09 -6.62
C TRP A 17 0.28 8.33 -7.22
N ASN A 18 0.04 9.56 -7.64
CA ASN A 18 -1.04 9.88 -8.56
C ASN A 18 -0.68 9.45 -10.00
N ILE A 19 -1.37 8.44 -10.52
CA ILE A 19 -1.13 7.84 -11.84
C ILE A 19 -1.71 8.71 -12.98
N ALA A 20 -2.52 9.72 -12.66
CA ALA A 20 -3.14 10.63 -13.60
C ALA A 20 -3.90 9.90 -14.73
N SER A 21 -4.56 8.78 -14.39
CA SER A 21 -5.25 7.88 -15.33
C SER A 21 -4.38 7.30 -16.46
N LYS A 22 -3.04 7.37 -16.35
CA LYS A 22 -2.12 6.85 -17.37
C LYS A 22 -1.92 5.35 -17.20
N ALA A 23 -2.10 4.60 -18.28
CA ALA A 23 -1.99 3.13 -18.25
C ALA A 23 -0.55 2.60 -18.39
N GLN A 24 0.44 3.44 -18.72
CA GLN A 24 1.75 2.95 -19.19
C GLN A 24 2.94 3.30 -18.27
N ASN A 25 3.86 2.33 -18.15
CA ASN A 25 5.24 2.40 -17.60
C ASN A 25 5.45 2.75 -16.12
N HIS A 26 4.42 3.09 -15.33
CA HIS A 26 4.59 3.36 -13.90
C HIS A 26 4.82 2.09 -13.07
N LEU A 27 4.14 0.98 -13.38
CA LEU A 27 4.29 -0.28 -12.63
C LEU A 27 5.72 -0.80 -12.64
N SER A 28 6.42 -0.71 -13.78
CA SER A 28 7.81 -1.15 -13.89
C SER A 28 8.77 -0.27 -13.09
N ARG A 29 8.48 1.03 -12.96
CA ARG A 29 9.26 1.98 -12.15
C ARG A 29 9.08 1.70 -10.66
N ILE A 30 7.85 1.49 -10.19
CA ILE A 30 7.58 1.14 -8.78
C ILE A 30 8.23 -0.18 -8.45
N ARG A 31 8.08 -1.19 -9.33
CA ARG A 31 8.75 -2.47 -9.19
C ARG A 31 10.26 -2.32 -9.03
N LYS A 32 10.89 -1.50 -9.87
CA LYS A 32 12.33 -1.22 -9.76
C LYS A 32 12.67 -0.53 -8.45
N LEU A 33 11.89 0.46 -8.03
CA LEU A 33 12.10 1.21 -6.79
C LEU A 33 12.04 0.30 -5.54
N ILE A 34 11.05 -0.59 -5.46
CA ILE A 34 10.90 -1.49 -4.30
C ILE A 34 11.88 -2.67 -4.35
N ALA A 35 12.29 -3.10 -5.55
CA ALA A 35 13.22 -4.20 -5.73
C ALA A 35 14.70 -3.77 -5.75
N SER A 36 15.02 -2.48 -5.89
CA SER A 36 16.41 -2.00 -5.97
C SER A 36 17.17 -2.14 -4.65
N GLU A 37 16.45 -2.15 -3.53
CA GLU A 37 17.04 -2.41 -2.22
C GLU A 37 17.36 -3.90 -2.04
N ARG A 38 18.49 -4.16 -1.37
CA ARG A 38 18.83 -5.51 -0.90
C ARG A 38 17.78 -5.99 0.09
N ALA A 39 17.49 -7.30 0.09
CA ALA A 39 16.49 -7.92 0.96
C ALA A 39 16.64 -7.55 2.45
N GLU A 40 17.87 -7.45 2.93
CA GLU A 40 18.23 -7.08 4.31
C GLU A 40 17.90 -5.62 4.64
N ASN A 41 17.96 -4.72 3.65
CA ASN A 41 17.80 -3.28 3.83
C ASN A 41 16.36 -2.79 3.61
N ARG A 42 15.46 -3.66 3.10
CA ARG A 42 14.07 -3.28 2.88
C ARG A 42 13.40 -2.90 4.20
N ALA A 43 12.47 -1.95 4.14
CA ALA A 43 11.60 -1.65 5.27
C ALA A 43 10.82 -2.89 5.70
N ASP A 44 10.41 -2.97 6.96
CA ASP A 44 9.61 -4.07 7.51
C ASP A 44 8.14 -4.00 7.08
N LEU A 45 7.66 -2.78 6.89
CA LEU A 45 6.34 -2.47 6.35
C LEU A 45 6.52 -1.61 5.09
N ILE A 46 5.85 -2.00 4.02
CA ILE A 46 5.87 -1.26 2.75
C ILE A 46 4.43 -0.92 2.37
N CYS A 47 4.08 0.36 2.46
CA CYS A 47 2.78 0.88 2.05
C CYS A 47 2.91 1.60 0.71
N ILE A 48 2.15 1.15 -0.30
CA ILE A 48 2.11 1.77 -1.63
C ILE A 48 0.69 2.25 -1.90
N CYS A 49 0.56 3.55 -2.15
CA CYS A 49 -0.69 4.25 -2.33
C CYS A 49 -0.79 4.83 -3.73
N PHE A 50 -1.97 4.73 -4.31
CA PHE A 50 -2.26 5.16 -5.67
C PHE A 50 -3.49 6.06 -5.72
N GLN A 51 -3.44 7.09 -6.56
CA GLN A 51 -4.59 7.92 -6.91
C GLN A 51 -4.74 8.00 -8.43
N GLU A 52 -5.96 8.32 -8.88
CA GLU A 52 -6.33 8.41 -10.29
C GLU A 52 -5.96 7.16 -11.10
N LEU A 53 -6.23 5.98 -10.54
CA LEU A 53 -6.10 4.72 -11.27
C LEU A 53 -6.98 4.73 -12.52
N PRO A 54 -6.50 4.18 -13.66
CA PRO A 54 -7.27 4.12 -14.89
C PRO A 54 -8.55 3.28 -14.71
N PRO A 55 -9.68 3.70 -15.31
CA PRO A 55 -10.94 2.95 -15.27
C PRO A 55 -10.99 1.81 -16.30
N THR A 56 -10.06 1.78 -17.26
CA THR A 56 -10.18 1.07 -18.54
C THR A 56 -9.97 -0.44 -18.49
N ASN A 57 -9.45 -1.00 -17.40
CA ASN A 57 -9.23 -2.44 -17.27
C ASN A 57 -9.70 -2.93 -15.90
N ALA A 58 -10.72 -3.80 -15.91
CA ALA A 58 -11.29 -4.41 -14.71
C ALA A 58 -10.22 -5.17 -13.91
N HIS A 59 -9.25 -5.79 -14.56
CA HIS A 59 -8.18 -6.60 -13.95
C HIS A 59 -6.92 -5.81 -13.59
N TYR A 60 -6.82 -4.53 -13.98
CA TYR A 60 -5.61 -3.72 -13.77
C TYR A 60 -5.10 -3.71 -12.32
N HIS A 61 -6.02 -3.69 -11.35
CA HIS A 61 -5.67 -3.76 -9.94
C HIS A 61 -5.10 -5.12 -9.52
N GLN A 62 -5.61 -6.22 -10.10
CA GLN A 62 -5.11 -7.57 -9.87
C GLN A 62 -3.71 -7.74 -10.46
N GLU A 63 -3.48 -7.22 -11.66
CA GLU A 63 -2.16 -7.21 -12.31
C GLU A 63 -1.14 -6.41 -11.48
N MET A 64 -1.55 -5.24 -10.97
CA MET A 64 -0.73 -4.42 -10.08
C MET A 64 -0.36 -5.16 -8.80
N VAL A 65 -1.32 -5.79 -8.11
CA VAL A 65 -1.06 -6.59 -6.91
C VAL A 65 -0.10 -7.73 -7.23
N LYS A 66 -0.37 -8.51 -8.28
CA LYS A 66 0.49 -9.65 -8.68
C LYS A 66 1.92 -9.21 -8.97
N LEU A 67 2.09 -8.12 -9.73
CA LEU A 67 3.41 -7.63 -10.14
C LEU A 67 4.21 -7.09 -8.96
N LEU A 68 3.58 -6.31 -8.07
CA LEU A 68 4.25 -5.74 -6.90
C LEU A 68 4.56 -6.81 -5.85
N THR A 69 3.67 -7.79 -5.66
CA THR A 69 3.91 -8.93 -4.76
C THR A 69 5.11 -9.74 -5.21
N LYS A 70 5.22 -10.02 -6.52
CA LYS A 70 6.40 -10.70 -7.06
C LYS A 70 7.70 -9.91 -6.83
N ALA A 71 7.62 -8.59 -6.74
CA ALA A 71 8.80 -7.72 -6.58
C ALA A 71 9.42 -7.79 -5.17
N VAL A 72 8.61 -8.12 -4.16
CA VAL A 72 9.03 -8.16 -2.74
C VAL A 72 8.85 -9.56 -2.12
N GLY A 73 8.43 -10.55 -2.91
CA GLY A 73 8.03 -11.88 -2.43
C GLY A 73 9.17 -12.76 -1.93
N ASP A 74 10.42 -12.31 -2.03
CA ASP A 74 11.59 -12.90 -1.37
C ASP A 74 11.68 -12.57 0.13
N THR A 75 10.90 -11.59 0.60
CA THR A 75 11.00 -11.05 1.97
C THR A 75 9.65 -10.70 2.60
N HIS A 76 8.64 -10.39 1.79
CA HIS A 76 7.36 -9.85 2.23
C HIS A 76 6.18 -10.63 1.68
N LEU A 77 5.09 -10.60 2.45
CA LEU A 77 3.75 -11.02 2.03
C LEU A 77 2.85 -9.80 1.85
N ILE A 78 1.81 -9.94 1.01
CA ILE A 78 0.70 -8.97 1.02
C ILE A 78 0.00 -9.11 2.37
N TYR A 79 0.02 -8.06 3.18
CA TYR A 79 -0.74 -8.03 4.42
C TYR A 79 -2.20 -7.69 4.16
N CYS A 80 -2.46 -6.64 3.39
CA CYS A 80 -3.77 -6.31 2.86
C CYS A 80 -3.67 -5.37 1.66
N TRP A 81 -4.75 -5.25 0.91
CA TRP A 81 -4.92 -4.19 -0.07
C TRP A 81 -6.38 -3.74 -0.11
N VAL A 82 -6.58 -2.46 -0.37
CA VAL A 82 -7.90 -1.83 -0.43
C VAL A 82 -7.97 -0.99 -1.69
N ARG A 83 -9.01 -1.19 -2.50
CA ARG A 83 -9.32 -0.32 -3.63
C ARG A 83 -10.67 0.35 -3.41
N LYS A 84 -10.71 1.67 -3.56
CA LYS A 84 -11.95 2.45 -3.62
C LYS A 84 -11.88 3.41 -4.77
N TRP A 85 -12.75 3.19 -5.75
CA TRP A 85 -12.83 3.99 -6.97
C TRP A 85 -11.47 4.03 -7.69
N ALA A 86 -10.91 5.23 -7.86
CA ALA A 86 -9.61 5.46 -8.48
C ALA A 86 -8.46 5.52 -7.44
N GLN A 87 -8.69 5.12 -6.20
CA GLN A 87 -7.68 5.05 -5.14
C GLN A 87 -7.39 3.60 -4.75
N MET A 88 -6.14 3.32 -4.39
CA MET A 88 -5.74 2.01 -3.88
C MET A 88 -4.60 2.13 -2.88
N MET A 89 -4.62 1.30 -1.85
CA MET A 89 -3.53 1.10 -0.90
C MET A 89 -3.16 -0.37 -0.92
N ILE A 90 -1.86 -0.68 -0.97
CA ILE A 90 -1.31 -2.02 -0.82
C ILE A 90 -0.31 -1.96 0.33
N LEU A 91 -0.47 -2.83 1.30
CA LEU A 91 0.42 -2.95 2.44
C LEU A 91 1.09 -4.32 2.42
N PHE A 92 2.42 -4.31 2.36
CA PHE A 92 3.25 -5.48 2.52
C PHE A 92 3.88 -5.49 3.91
N ILE A 93 4.08 -6.68 4.44
CA ILE A 93 4.71 -6.92 5.74
C ILE A 93 5.80 -7.98 5.57
N ARG A 94 6.95 -7.77 6.22
CA ARG A 94 8.02 -8.75 6.26
C ARG A 94 7.50 -10.05 6.88
N GLU A 95 7.72 -11.18 6.21
CA GLU A 95 7.02 -12.44 6.49
C GLU A 95 7.06 -12.89 7.98
N PRO A 96 8.21 -12.89 8.67
CA PRO A 96 8.28 -13.19 10.11
C PRO A 96 7.41 -12.32 11.03
N LEU A 97 7.04 -11.11 10.60
CA LEU A 97 6.26 -10.17 11.41
C LEU A 97 4.75 -10.44 11.35
N VAL A 98 4.27 -11.22 10.37
CA VAL A 98 2.84 -11.51 10.17
C VAL A 98 2.21 -12.15 11.40
N ALA A 99 2.91 -13.09 12.03
CA ALA A 99 2.43 -13.80 13.22
C ALA A 99 2.22 -12.88 14.46
N TYR A 100 2.76 -11.66 14.41
CA TYR A 100 2.69 -10.67 15.48
C TYR A 100 1.78 -9.48 15.14
N ALA A 101 1.13 -9.53 13.97
CA ALA A 101 0.19 -8.52 13.54
C ALA A 101 -1.25 -8.99 13.81
N SER A 102 -2.13 -8.08 14.20
CA SER A 102 -3.57 -8.37 14.28
C SER A 102 -4.16 -8.59 12.89
N THR A 103 -5.45 -8.88 12.78
CA THR A 103 -6.14 -8.72 11.48
C THR A 103 -6.19 -7.22 11.13
N PRO A 104 -5.91 -6.82 9.88
CA PRO A 104 -6.05 -5.43 9.47
C PRO A 104 -7.51 -5.04 9.31
N GLU A 105 -7.86 -3.88 9.84
CA GLU A 105 -9.15 -3.21 9.67
C GLU A 105 -8.97 -2.04 8.71
N TRP A 106 -9.99 -1.73 7.90
CA TRP A 106 -9.91 -0.61 6.98
C TRP A 106 -11.23 0.14 6.86
N GLN A 107 -11.13 1.43 6.55
CA GLN A 107 -12.27 2.29 6.29
C GLN A 107 -11.97 3.23 5.13
N PHE A 108 -13.01 3.57 4.35
CA PHE A 108 -12.95 4.66 3.39
C PHE A 108 -13.78 5.83 3.88
N VAL A 109 -13.17 7.00 3.94
CA VAL A 109 -13.82 8.25 4.31
C VAL A 109 -13.96 9.09 3.05
N SER A 110 -15.19 9.26 2.55
CA SER A 110 -15.47 10.13 1.41
C SER A 110 -15.27 11.58 1.81
N SER A 111 -14.67 12.40 0.94
CA SER A 111 -14.82 13.84 1.08
C SER A 111 -16.26 14.24 0.76
N THR A 112 -16.78 15.29 1.40
CA THR A 112 -18.12 15.84 1.14
C THR A 112 -18.31 16.40 -0.28
N ALA A 113 -17.21 16.64 -1.01
CA ALA A 113 -17.24 17.11 -2.39
C ALA A 113 -17.60 15.98 -3.37
N ILE A 114 -18.89 15.88 -3.73
CA ILE A 114 -19.35 15.08 -4.87
C ILE A 114 -18.96 15.83 -6.15
N VAL A 115 -17.80 15.50 -6.74
CA VAL A 115 -17.40 16.05 -8.03
C VAL A 115 -17.93 15.14 -9.16
N LYS A 116 -18.83 15.68 -9.99
CA LYS A 116 -19.39 14.98 -11.16
C LYS A 116 -18.38 14.89 -12.33
N PRO A 117 -18.49 13.85 -13.19
CA PRO A 117 -19.33 12.67 -13.03
C PRO A 117 -18.46 11.53 -12.44
N VAL A 118 -18.57 11.31 -11.13
CA VAL A 118 -17.96 10.19 -10.39
C VAL A 118 -16.43 10.19 -10.33
N ARG A 119 -15.85 11.16 -9.61
CA ARG A 119 -14.51 11.01 -9.01
C ARG A 119 -14.58 11.32 -7.52
N THR A 120 -14.74 10.29 -6.71
CA THR A 120 -14.80 10.41 -5.24
C THR A 120 -13.42 10.69 -4.67
N LYS A 121 -13.24 11.94 -4.25
CA LYS A 121 -12.16 12.36 -3.36
C LYS A 121 -12.43 11.79 -1.95
N GLY A 122 -11.38 11.59 -1.16
CA GLY A 122 -11.50 10.92 0.13
C GLY A 122 -10.21 10.24 0.57
N ALA A 123 -10.29 9.44 1.62
CA ALA A 123 -9.16 8.76 2.21
C ALA A 123 -9.43 7.27 2.45
N ILE A 124 -8.42 6.44 2.23
CA ILE A 124 -8.37 5.05 2.69
C ILE A 124 -7.53 5.02 3.96
N ALA A 125 -8.09 4.50 5.05
CA ALA A 125 -7.39 4.22 6.29
C ALA A 125 -7.28 2.71 6.50
N VAL A 126 -6.10 2.22 6.88
CA VAL A 126 -5.85 0.84 7.30
C VAL A 126 -5.22 0.86 8.68
N TYR A 127 -5.83 0.15 9.63
CA TYR A 127 -5.42 0.04 11.02
C TYR A 127 -5.07 -1.42 11.35
N PHE A 128 -4.04 -1.61 12.17
CA PHE A 128 -3.74 -2.88 12.80
C PHE A 128 -2.83 -2.67 14.01
N ARG A 129 -2.68 -3.71 14.82
CA ARG A 129 -1.63 -3.77 15.84
C ARG A 129 -0.48 -4.62 15.35
N LEU A 130 0.75 -4.18 15.59
CA LEU A 130 1.97 -4.96 15.41
C LEU A 130 2.67 -5.04 16.76
N PHE A 131 2.78 -6.24 17.32
CA PHE A 131 3.10 -6.45 18.73
C PHE A 131 2.13 -5.65 19.62
N GLN A 132 2.65 -4.70 20.41
CA GLN A 132 1.85 -3.82 21.26
C GLN A 132 1.56 -2.45 20.63
N ALA A 133 2.18 -2.13 19.49
CA ALA A 133 2.02 -0.85 18.81
C ALA A 133 0.77 -0.83 17.93
N SER A 134 0.01 0.27 18.02
CA SER A 134 -1.11 0.56 17.12
C SER A 134 -0.61 1.37 15.92
N ILE A 135 -0.86 0.88 14.71
CA ILE A 135 -0.38 1.48 13.47
C ILE A 135 -1.57 1.81 12.58
N ILE A 136 -1.59 3.02 12.03
CA ILE A 136 -2.57 3.44 11.03
C ILE A 136 -1.86 4.03 9.80
N PHE A 137 -2.23 3.55 8.62
CA PHE A 137 -1.84 4.11 7.33
C PHE A 137 -3.02 4.86 6.74
N VAL A 138 -2.80 6.10 6.31
CA VAL A 138 -3.85 6.95 5.71
C VAL A 138 -3.39 7.45 4.35
N ALA A 139 -4.12 7.08 3.30
CA ALA A 139 -3.89 7.55 1.94
C ALA A 139 -5.03 8.47 1.51
N CYS A 140 -4.71 9.72 1.22
CA CYS A 140 -5.70 10.74 0.88
C CYS A 140 -5.61 11.15 -0.59
N HIS A 141 -6.77 11.38 -1.22
CA HIS A 141 -6.90 12.11 -2.46
C HIS A 141 -7.82 13.30 -2.22
N MET A 142 -7.21 14.45 -1.89
CA MET A 142 -7.93 15.65 -1.48
C MET A 142 -8.41 16.48 -2.68
N THR A 143 -9.44 17.29 -2.45
CA THR A 143 -9.75 18.46 -3.27
C THR A 143 -8.68 19.54 -3.04
N ARG A 144 -8.39 20.33 -4.07
CA ARG A 144 -7.65 21.57 -3.90
C ARG A 144 -8.56 22.64 -3.33
#